data_AF-A0A195B519-F1
#
_entry.id   AF-A0A195B519-F1
#
_cell.length_a   1.000
_cell.length_b   1.000
_cell.length_c   1.000
_cell.angle_alpha   90.00
_cell.angle_beta   90.00
_cell.angle_gamma   90.00
#
_symmetry.space_group_name_H-M   'P 1'
#
loop_
_entity.id
_entity.type
_entity.pdbx_description
1 polymer ?
#
loop_
_entity_poly.entity_id
_entity_poly.type
_entity_poly.pdbx_seq_one_letter_code
_entity_poly.pdbx_strand_id
1 'polypeptide(L)'
;MADPSNEPASSSGVAEQVAATAAAAVIAAPLREEHDKSEDFHEPDKKRRRTVRAEDAAKTEQKLEHRLGGILCCAVCLDLPRAAVYQSIDPLRSIFRATLHRDEMVARSNPRASFPLQKINPGRLCGHILLDTRQCANGHLMCAGCFTHVLADARLRDEMATCPNCRIEISKTTASRNLAVEKAVSELPAECQYCAKEFPRNSLEHHEEAMCEERISSCKYSRIGCPWRGPNHEIPEHESHCVHPHRTGADVMEALREIDARTLEERRLYDNVFDLLSYEKITFNDLQMKPYRTDEFIHKLFYETSRFGAFNNQWVVKARINSNQRDPTQSSERDITYQLILKTKTTYPLPVYYLILKGPFGDMKVHPRIHRFEFTEQENESPYFTLPLPDTAECNRLLAAKAISFR
;
A
#
# COMPACT_ATOMS: atom_id res chain seq x y z
N MET A 1 70.82 14.28 31.92
CA MET A 1 71.58 15.06 30.93
C MET A 1 70.98 14.74 29.57
N ALA A 2 70.64 15.65 28.66
CA ALA A 2 70.45 17.09 28.66
C ALA A 2 70.06 17.38 27.19
N ASP A 3 69.02 18.19 26.96
CA ASP A 3 68.60 18.76 25.67
C ASP A 3 69.68 19.76 25.13
N PRO A 4 69.63 20.38 23.92
CA PRO A 4 68.40 21.01 23.35
C PRO A 4 68.26 21.25 21.81
N SER A 5 67.11 21.85 21.42
CA SER A 5 66.90 22.80 20.27
C SER A 5 66.64 22.23 18.85
N ASN A 6 65.75 22.76 17.98
CA ASN A 6 64.76 23.86 18.09
C ASN A 6 63.59 23.71 17.06
N GLU A 7 62.48 24.44 17.30
CA GLU A 7 61.25 24.60 16.48
C GLU A 7 61.37 25.71 15.38
N PRO A 8 60.33 26.19 14.63
CA PRO A 8 58.85 25.94 14.65
C PRO A 8 58.27 25.66 13.21
N ALA A 9 56.98 25.79 12.81
CA ALA A 9 55.68 26.14 13.45
C ALA A 9 54.48 25.62 12.60
N SER A 10 53.31 25.33 13.20
CA SER A 10 51.94 25.80 12.78
C SER A 10 50.79 25.00 13.42
N SER A 11 49.80 25.72 13.96
CA SER A 11 48.57 25.20 14.60
C SER A 11 47.36 25.29 13.61
N SER A 12 46.19 24.69 13.82
CA SER A 12 45.37 24.65 15.05
C SER A 12 44.34 23.51 15.07
N GLY A 13 43.99 23.07 16.29
CA GLY A 13 42.93 22.10 16.55
C GLY A 13 41.68 22.74 17.15
N VAL A 14 40.56 22.01 17.11
CA VAL A 14 39.22 22.43 17.57
C VAL A 14 38.79 21.60 18.78
N ALA A 15 38.27 22.23 19.84
CA ALA A 15 37.10 21.79 20.62
C ALA A 15 36.84 22.68 21.87
N GLU A 16 35.62 22.56 22.41
CA GLU A 16 35.14 23.00 23.75
C GLU A 16 34.87 24.51 23.98
N GLN A 17 33.83 24.92 24.72
CA GLN A 17 32.61 24.25 25.23
C GLN A 17 31.52 25.31 25.58
N VAL A 18 30.25 24.87 25.56
CA VAL A 18 29.07 25.27 26.39
C VAL A 18 29.04 26.62 27.14
N ALA A 19 27.97 27.42 26.94
CA ALA A 19 27.18 28.08 28.00
C ALA A 19 25.88 28.73 27.46
N ALA A 20 24.92 29.04 28.33
CA ALA A 20 23.60 29.58 28.00
C ALA A 20 23.25 30.87 28.78
N THR A 21 22.06 31.42 28.49
CA THR A 21 21.13 32.21 29.36
C THR A 21 20.84 33.69 29.08
N ALA A 22 19.54 33.98 29.24
CA ALA A 22 18.91 35.19 29.81
C ALA A 22 18.75 36.49 28.97
N ALA A 23 17.77 37.29 29.43
CA ALA A 23 17.17 38.43 28.72
C ALA A 23 16.99 39.66 29.62
N ALA A 24 16.90 40.85 29.02
CA ALA A 24 16.49 42.16 29.57
C ALA A 24 16.58 43.22 28.44
N ALA A 25 15.98 44.41 28.45
CA ALA A 25 14.80 44.98 29.12
C ALA A 25 14.42 46.30 28.38
N VAL A 26 13.25 46.88 28.65
CA VAL A 26 12.72 48.11 27.99
C VAL A 26 13.00 49.36 28.83
N ILE A 27 13.26 50.51 28.19
CA ILE A 27 13.31 51.86 28.81
C ILE A 27 12.53 52.86 27.94
N ALA A 28 11.76 53.77 28.57
CA ALA A 28 11.00 54.87 27.95
C ALA A 28 11.70 56.22 28.20
N ALA A 29 11.67 57.24 27.32
CA ALA A 29 10.65 58.30 27.08
C ALA A 29 11.41 59.55 26.52
N PRO A 30 10.84 60.76 26.21
CA PRO A 30 9.46 61.25 26.26
C PRO A 30 8.98 62.02 24.98
N LEU A 31 7.88 62.79 25.11
CA LEU A 31 7.01 63.41 24.09
C LEU A 31 7.47 64.78 23.51
N ARG A 32 6.92 65.17 22.34
CA ARG A 32 6.57 66.56 21.98
C ARG A 32 5.49 66.65 20.87
N GLU A 33 4.89 67.83 20.71
CA GLU A 33 3.49 68.02 20.25
C GLU A 33 3.26 68.31 18.74
N GLU A 34 2.05 67.90 18.31
CA GLU A 34 1.12 68.43 17.27
C GLU A 34 1.58 69.22 16.03
N HIS A 35 1.13 68.75 14.86
CA HIS A 35 0.38 69.64 13.95
C HIS A 35 -0.74 68.92 13.17
N ASP A 36 -1.82 69.67 12.96
CA ASP A 36 -3.13 69.24 12.45
C ASP A 36 -3.17 69.07 10.91
N LYS A 37 -4.01 68.14 10.44
CA LYS A 37 -4.66 68.12 9.12
C LYS A 37 -5.70 67.01 9.03
N SER A 38 -6.96 67.40 8.86
CA SER A 38 -8.10 66.53 8.62
C SER A 38 -8.26 66.14 7.14
N GLU A 39 -8.45 64.84 6.87
CA GLU A 39 -9.02 64.34 5.61
C GLU A 39 -10.08 63.28 5.93
N ASP A 40 -11.28 63.43 5.36
CA ASP A 40 -12.44 62.58 5.66
C ASP A 40 -12.26 61.14 5.14
N PHE A 41 -12.18 60.18 6.05
CA PHE A 41 -12.15 58.76 5.72
C PHE A 41 -13.57 58.18 5.61
N HIS A 42 -14.11 58.14 4.39
CA HIS A 42 -15.38 57.46 4.12
C HIS A 42 -15.26 55.94 4.37
N GLU A 43 -16.01 55.43 5.35
CA GLU A 43 -16.16 53.99 5.62
C GLU A 43 -16.76 53.26 4.39
N PRO A 44 -16.15 52.17 3.89
CA PRO A 44 -16.65 51.48 2.71
C PRO A 44 -17.92 50.67 3.01
N ASP A 45 -18.95 50.86 2.18
CA ASP A 45 -20.28 50.29 2.35
C ASP A 45 -20.31 48.77 2.59
N LYS A 46 -21.14 48.34 3.54
CA LYS A 46 -21.35 46.93 3.89
C LYS A 46 -22.05 46.19 2.74
N LYS A 47 -21.24 45.58 1.88
CA LYS A 47 -21.65 44.85 0.67
C LYS A 47 -22.75 43.82 0.97
N ARG A 48 -24.00 44.14 0.63
CA ARG A 48 -25.18 43.27 0.85
C ARG A 48 -24.94 41.88 0.24
N ARG A 49 -25.11 40.83 1.06
CA ARG A 49 -25.02 39.43 0.64
C ARG A 49 -26.13 39.13 -0.38
N ARG A 50 -25.75 38.97 -1.66
CA ARG A 50 -26.67 38.65 -2.75
C ARG A 50 -27.25 37.25 -2.52
N THR A 51 -28.55 37.15 -2.25
CA THR A 51 -29.29 35.89 -2.22
C THR A 51 -29.41 35.36 -3.65
N VAL A 52 -28.63 34.32 -3.96
CA VAL A 52 -28.71 33.58 -5.22
C VAL A 52 -29.92 32.65 -5.16
N ARG A 53 -30.68 32.52 -6.26
CA ARG A 53 -31.79 31.55 -6.33
C ARG A 53 -31.24 30.12 -6.22
N ALA A 54 -31.99 29.21 -5.60
CA ALA A 54 -31.53 27.83 -5.38
C ALA A 54 -31.08 27.12 -6.67
N GLU A 55 -31.78 27.35 -7.79
CA GLU A 55 -31.42 26.83 -9.11
C GLU A 55 -30.07 27.36 -9.65
N ASP A 56 -29.72 28.61 -9.34
CA ASP A 56 -28.46 29.22 -9.76
C ASP A 56 -27.32 28.84 -8.79
N ALA A 57 -27.63 28.54 -7.53
CA ALA A 57 -26.69 27.97 -6.58
C ALA A 57 -26.29 26.55 -7.02
N ALA A 58 -27.26 25.67 -7.32
CA ALA A 58 -27.00 24.31 -7.80
C ALA A 58 -26.17 24.28 -9.09
N LYS A 59 -26.46 25.14 -10.07
CA LYS A 59 -25.63 25.30 -11.29
C LYS A 59 -24.21 25.80 -10.98
N THR A 60 -24.03 26.62 -9.96
CA THR A 60 -22.71 27.12 -9.54
C THR A 60 -21.92 26.04 -8.80
N GLU A 61 -22.58 25.22 -8.01
CA GLU A 61 -22.05 24.05 -7.30
C GLU A 61 -21.58 22.99 -8.29
N GLN A 62 -22.42 22.56 -9.24
CA GLN A 62 -22.04 21.64 -10.34
C GLN A 62 -20.85 22.15 -11.17
N LYS A 63 -20.78 23.47 -11.40
CA LYS A 63 -19.64 24.11 -12.08
C LYS A 63 -18.37 24.16 -11.22
N LEU A 64 -18.50 24.13 -9.89
CA LEU A 64 -17.38 24.02 -8.96
C LEU A 64 -16.90 22.56 -8.88
N GLU A 65 -17.81 21.60 -8.74
CA GLU A 65 -17.55 20.14 -8.76
C GLU A 65 -16.77 19.74 -10.03
N HIS A 66 -17.25 20.13 -11.20
CA HIS A 66 -16.57 19.83 -12.48
C HIS A 66 -15.14 20.40 -12.54
N ARG A 67 -14.92 21.60 -11.97
CA ARG A 67 -13.58 22.22 -11.90
C ARG A 67 -12.68 21.54 -10.87
N LEU A 68 -13.21 21.16 -9.72
CA LEU A 68 -12.47 20.41 -8.70
C LEU A 68 -12.07 19.03 -9.22
N GLY A 69 -12.97 18.35 -9.94
CA GLY A 69 -12.68 17.06 -10.56
C GLY A 69 -11.54 17.12 -11.59
N GLY A 70 -11.46 18.20 -12.39
CA GLY A 70 -10.35 18.43 -13.32
C GLY A 70 -9.04 18.88 -12.66
N ILE A 71 -9.08 19.37 -11.41
CA ILE A 71 -7.89 19.80 -10.65
C ILE A 71 -7.32 18.66 -9.80
N LEU A 72 -8.18 17.78 -9.28
CA LEU A 72 -7.84 16.71 -8.34
C LEU A 72 -7.66 15.33 -8.98
N CYS A 73 -7.82 15.20 -10.30
CA CYS A 73 -7.61 13.94 -11.00
C CYS A 73 -6.12 13.56 -11.12
N CYS A 74 -5.84 12.27 -11.21
CA CYS A 74 -4.50 11.78 -11.50
C CYS A 74 -4.16 11.96 -13.00
N ALA A 75 -3.01 12.56 -13.30
CA ALA A 75 -2.47 12.74 -14.65
C ALA A 75 -2.23 11.45 -15.46
N VAL A 76 -2.32 10.27 -14.85
CA VAL A 76 -2.08 8.96 -15.50
C VAL A 76 -3.39 8.21 -15.70
N CYS A 77 -4.10 7.86 -14.63
CA CYS A 77 -5.35 7.08 -14.75
C CYS A 77 -6.58 7.94 -15.06
N LEU A 78 -6.47 9.27 -14.98
CA LEU A 78 -7.57 10.25 -15.08
C LEU A 78 -8.69 10.08 -14.05
N ASP A 79 -8.61 9.05 -13.20
CA ASP A 79 -9.54 8.84 -12.09
C ASP A 79 -9.41 9.97 -11.07
N LEU A 80 -10.55 10.61 -10.86
CA LEU A 80 -10.94 11.13 -9.56
C LEU A 80 -11.57 9.97 -8.77
N PRO A 81 -11.44 9.92 -7.43
CA PRO A 81 -12.23 8.99 -6.62
C PRO A 81 -13.72 8.98 -7.02
N ARG A 82 -14.23 7.84 -7.51
CA ARG A 82 -15.66 7.65 -7.83
C ARG A 82 -16.51 7.97 -6.59
N ALA A 83 -17.12 9.16 -6.60
CA ALA A 83 -18.21 9.65 -5.75
C ALA A 83 -18.56 11.12 -6.08
N ALA A 84 -17.58 11.95 -6.47
CA ALA A 84 -17.83 13.34 -6.90
C ALA A 84 -18.48 13.46 -8.30
N VAL A 85 -19.16 12.39 -8.75
CA VAL A 85 -19.85 12.26 -10.03
C VAL A 85 -21.08 11.38 -9.80
N TYR A 86 -22.16 11.96 -9.26
CA TYR A 86 -23.56 11.77 -9.69
C TYR A 86 -24.52 12.52 -8.74
N GLN A 87 -24.94 13.73 -9.12
CA GLN A 87 -26.18 14.30 -8.57
C GLN A 87 -27.39 13.70 -9.31
N SER A 88 -28.25 13.02 -8.55
CA SER A 88 -29.65 12.65 -8.80
C SER A 88 -30.31 13.06 -10.14
N ILE A 89 -30.59 12.08 -11.03
CA ILE A 89 -31.92 11.85 -11.65
C ILE A 89 -32.05 10.35 -11.97
N ASP A 90 -32.98 9.62 -11.30
CA ASP A 90 -33.79 8.54 -11.89
C ASP A 90 -34.73 7.88 -10.85
N PRO A 91 -36.04 8.21 -10.83
CA PRO A 91 -37.01 7.60 -9.91
C PRO A 91 -37.58 6.26 -10.42
N LEU A 92 -36.83 5.47 -11.20
CA LEU A 92 -37.31 4.23 -11.86
C LEU A 92 -36.35 3.01 -11.76
N ARG A 93 -35.59 2.87 -10.66
CA ARG A 93 -34.78 1.66 -10.40
C ARG A 93 -35.36 0.66 -9.38
N SER A 94 -36.60 0.84 -8.91
CA SER A 94 -37.25 -0.11 -7.98
C SER A 94 -37.81 -1.38 -8.63
N ILE A 95 -37.87 -1.48 -9.96
CA ILE A 95 -38.61 -2.56 -10.66
C ILE A 95 -37.70 -3.73 -11.10
N PHE A 96 -36.38 -3.53 -11.25
CA PHE A 96 -35.47 -4.58 -11.78
C PHE A 96 -34.76 -5.45 -10.73
N ARG A 97 -35.14 -5.37 -9.44
CA ARG A 97 -34.61 -6.24 -8.38
C ARG A 97 -35.57 -7.38 -7.95
N ALA A 98 -36.73 -7.50 -8.60
CA ALA A 98 -37.81 -8.42 -8.22
C ALA A 98 -37.87 -9.75 -9.02
N THR A 99 -37.01 -9.95 -10.02
CA THR A 99 -37.11 -11.08 -10.97
C THR A 99 -35.95 -12.09 -10.87
N LEU A 100 -35.41 -12.28 -9.67
CA LEU A 100 -34.50 -13.40 -9.33
C LEU A 100 -34.92 -14.09 -8.02
N HIS A 101 -36.23 -14.12 -7.74
CA HIS A 101 -36.81 -14.78 -6.56
C HIS A 101 -37.92 -15.78 -6.93
N ARG A 102 -37.68 -16.58 -7.98
CA ARG A 102 -38.42 -17.80 -8.34
C ARG A 102 -37.58 -18.61 -9.33
N ASP A 103 -36.76 -19.50 -8.78
CA ASP A 103 -36.37 -20.82 -9.33
C ASP A 103 -35.12 -21.34 -8.62
N GLU A 104 -35.23 -21.61 -7.31
CA GLU A 104 -34.25 -22.41 -6.58
C GLU A 104 -34.91 -23.12 -5.37
N MET A 105 -35.99 -23.84 -5.64
CA MET A 105 -36.43 -24.97 -4.80
C MET A 105 -36.19 -26.27 -5.57
N VAL A 106 -35.76 -27.31 -4.85
CA VAL A 106 -35.37 -28.65 -5.35
C VAL A 106 -33.93 -28.75 -5.90
N ALA A 107 -32.96 -28.66 -4.99
CA ALA A 107 -31.74 -29.47 -5.05
C ALA A 107 -31.31 -29.85 -3.62
N ARG A 108 -31.61 -31.09 -3.20
CA ARG A 108 -31.02 -31.69 -2.00
C ARG A 108 -29.57 -32.13 -2.29
N SER A 109 -28.80 -32.34 -1.23
CA SER A 109 -27.49 -33.01 -1.19
C SER A 109 -26.36 -32.41 -2.05
N ASN A 110 -25.53 -31.55 -1.44
CA ASN A 110 -24.05 -31.65 -1.36
C ASN A 110 -23.44 -30.31 -0.90
N PRO A 111 -23.00 -30.15 0.36
CA PRO A 111 -22.40 -28.90 0.84
C PRO A 111 -20.91 -28.80 0.48
N ARG A 112 -20.57 -28.91 -0.81
CA ARG A 112 -19.35 -28.26 -1.31
C ARG A 112 -19.63 -26.76 -1.36
N ALA A 113 -19.41 -26.10 -0.22
CA ALA A 113 -19.49 -24.65 -0.12
C ALA A 113 -18.39 -24.02 -0.99
N SER A 114 -18.70 -23.82 -2.27
CA SER A 114 -18.02 -22.87 -3.11
C SER A 114 -18.21 -21.51 -2.47
N PHE A 115 -17.19 -21.07 -1.72
CA PHE A 115 -17.13 -19.72 -1.18
C PHE A 115 -17.48 -18.74 -2.33
N PRO A 116 -18.53 -17.92 -2.20
CA PRO A 116 -18.59 -16.73 -3.02
C PRO A 116 -17.39 -15.90 -2.59
N LEU A 117 -16.31 -15.97 -3.37
CA LEU A 117 -15.26 -14.97 -3.37
C LEU A 117 -15.99 -13.63 -3.44
N GLN A 118 -15.99 -12.92 -2.31
CA GLN A 118 -16.54 -11.59 -2.19
C GLN A 118 -15.95 -10.82 -3.35
N LYS A 119 -16.79 -10.38 -4.31
CA LYS A 119 -16.31 -9.83 -5.59
C LYS A 119 -15.54 -8.54 -5.29
N ILE A 120 -14.24 -8.68 -5.05
CA ILE A 120 -13.28 -7.58 -5.07
C ILE A 120 -13.42 -7.01 -6.46
N ASN A 121 -14.11 -5.88 -6.54
CA ASN A 121 -14.57 -5.33 -7.79
C ASN A 121 -13.32 -4.99 -8.63
N PRO A 122 -13.01 -5.70 -9.74
CA PRO A 122 -11.67 -5.68 -10.32
C PRO A 122 -11.28 -4.32 -10.93
N GLY A 123 -12.24 -3.39 -11.05
CA GLY A 123 -12.00 -1.98 -11.34
C GLY A 123 -11.46 -1.13 -10.16
N ARG A 124 -11.19 -1.70 -8.97
CA ARG A 124 -10.61 -0.97 -7.82
C ARG A 124 -9.07 -0.92 -7.80
N LEU A 125 -8.38 -1.09 -8.93
CA LEU A 125 -6.91 -1.04 -9.04
C LEU A 125 -6.27 0.26 -8.49
N CYS A 126 -7.01 1.37 -8.40
CA CYS A 126 -6.57 2.63 -7.76
C CYS A 126 -7.32 2.94 -6.43
N GLY A 127 -8.33 2.14 -6.06
CA GLY A 127 -9.38 2.51 -5.10
C GLY A 127 -8.94 2.67 -3.64
N HIS A 128 -7.82 2.07 -3.22
CA HIS A 128 -7.29 2.16 -1.85
C HIS A 128 -6.04 3.06 -1.73
N ILE A 129 -5.63 3.76 -2.80
CA ILE A 129 -4.37 4.55 -2.83
C ILE A 129 -4.65 6.01 -3.26
N LEU A 130 -5.73 6.59 -2.74
CA LEU A 130 -6.10 8.00 -2.96
C LEU A 130 -5.75 8.89 -1.75
N LEU A 131 -5.12 8.31 -0.72
CA LEU A 131 -4.57 8.99 0.47
C LEU A 131 -3.08 9.34 0.35
N ASP A 132 -2.41 9.00 -0.77
CA ASP A 132 -1.05 9.44 -1.08
C ASP A 132 -1.02 10.01 -2.50
N THR A 133 -0.88 11.33 -2.60
CA THR A 133 -0.83 12.06 -3.87
C THR A 133 0.50 12.75 -4.06
N ARG A 134 1.09 12.53 -5.24
CA ARG A 134 2.42 12.99 -5.64
C ARG A 134 2.28 14.10 -6.66
N GLN A 135 2.95 15.21 -6.41
CA GLN A 135 2.90 16.40 -7.24
C GLN A 135 4.27 16.61 -7.90
N CYS A 136 4.30 16.79 -9.22
CA CYS A 136 5.52 17.23 -9.91
C CYS A 136 5.82 18.71 -9.59
N ALA A 137 7.04 19.19 -9.82
CA ALA A 137 7.41 20.58 -9.56
C ALA A 137 6.54 21.63 -10.30
N ASN A 138 5.94 21.24 -11.44
CA ASN A 138 4.99 22.07 -12.20
C ASN A 138 3.51 21.91 -11.77
N GLY A 139 3.24 21.25 -10.63
CA GLY A 139 1.91 21.21 -10.01
C GLY A 139 0.98 20.04 -10.39
N HIS A 140 1.30 19.24 -11.40
CA HIS A 140 0.47 18.08 -11.80
C HIS A 140 0.45 16.95 -10.76
N LEU A 141 -0.74 16.40 -10.50
CA LEU A 141 -0.98 15.37 -9.49
C LEU A 141 -0.97 13.95 -10.10
N MET A 142 -0.45 13.01 -9.32
CA MET A 142 -0.46 11.57 -9.60
C MET A 142 -0.79 10.83 -8.31
N CYS A 143 -1.63 9.79 -8.33
CA CYS A 143 -1.75 8.90 -7.17
C CYS A 143 -0.44 8.12 -6.99
N ALA A 144 -0.14 7.69 -5.76
CA ALA A 144 1.12 6.98 -5.49
C ALA A 144 1.28 5.70 -6.33
N GLY A 145 0.19 4.98 -6.64
CA GLY A 145 0.23 3.82 -7.54
C GLY A 145 0.71 4.16 -8.95
N CYS A 146 0.06 5.12 -9.61
CA CYS A 146 0.46 5.57 -10.94
C CYS A 146 1.85 6.22 -10.97
N PHE A 147 2.21 7.01 -9.95
CA PHE A 147 3.55 7.55 -9.80
C PHE A 147 4.61 6.45 -9.75
N THR A 148 4.36 5.41 -8.94
CA THR A 148 5.21 4.22 -8.85
C THR A 148 5.28 3.45 -10.17
N HIS A 149 4.17 3.32 -10.92
CA HIS A 149 4.18 2.71 -12.25
C HIS A 149 5.07 3.49 -13.22
N VAL A 150 4.93 4.82 -13.31
CA VAL A 150 5.76 5.66 -14.20
C VAL A 150 7.25 5.54 -13.85
N LEU A 151 7.60 5.49 -12.56
CA LEU A 151 8.99 5.26 -12.13
C LEU A 151 9.51 3.86 -12.52
N ALA A 152 8.69 2.82 -12.39
CA ALA A 152 9.05 1.44 -12.75
C ALA A 152 9.21 1.27 -14.27
N ASP A 153 8.31 1.87 -15.06
CA ASP A 153 8.36 1.86 -16.53
C ASP A 153 9.63 2.52 -17.07
N ALA A 154 9.95 3.73 -16.57
CA ALA A 154 11.20 4.41 -16.92
C ALA A 154 12.43 3.57 -16.55
N ARG A 155 12.39 2.89 -15.39
CA ARG A 155 13.49 2.01 -14.95
C ARG A 155 13.68 0.80 -15.88
N LEU A 156 12.59 0.22 -16.40
CA LEU A 156 12.62 -0.87 -17.37
C LEU A 156 13.18 -0.42 -18.73
N ARG A 157 12.81 0.78 -19.21
CA ARG A 157 13.31 1.35 -20.47
C ARG A 157 14.74 1.91 -20.40
N ASP A 158 15.29 2.04 -19.20
CA ASP A 158 16.51 2.81 -18.89
C ASP A 158 16.43 4.30 -19.25
N GLU A 159 15.24 4.85 -19.10
CA GLU A 159 14.95 6.26 -19.34
C GLU A 159 14.77 7.01 -18.01
N MET A 160 14.80 8.34 -18.07
CA MET A 160 14.39 9.17 -16.95
C MET A 160 12.87 9.26 -16.90
N ALA A 161 12.29 9.05 -15.71
CA ALA A 161 10.85 9.20 -15.54
C ALA A 161 10.45 10.68 -15.71
N THR A 162 9.39 10.93 -16.49
CA THR A 162 8.89 12.27 -16.77
C THR A 162 7.39 12.37 -16.46
N CYS A 163 6.93 13.56 -16.12
CA CYS A 163 5.51 13.82 -15.89
C CYS A 163 4.71 13.66 -17.20
N PRO A 164 3.64 12.84 -17.25
CA PRO A 164 2.86 12.63 -18.48
C PRO A 164 2.35 13.92 -19.13
N ASN A 165 1.94 14.90 -18.33
CA ASN A 165 1.33 16.15 -18.84
C ASN A 165 2.37 17.17 -19.31
N CYS A 166 3.40 17.44 -18.51
CA CYS A 166 4.36 18.54 -18.77
C CYS A 166 5.80 18.09 -19.03
N ARG A 167 6.06 16.78 -19.05
CA ARG A 167 7.35 16.13 -19.38
C ARG A 167 8.56 16.54 -18.52
N ILE A 168 8.36 17.32 -17.46
CA ILE A 168 9.42 17.58 -16.47
C ILE A 168 9.85 16.27 -15.81
N GLU A 169 11.14 16.13 -15.51
CA GLU A 169 11.72 14.98 -14.84
C GLU A 169 11.11 14.79 -13.43
N ILE A 170 10.74 13.55 -13.11
CA ILE A 170 10.16 13.17 -11.82
C ILE A 170 10.95 12.04 -11.17
N SER A 171 11.03 12.09 -9.85
CA SER A 171 11.74 11.12 -9.04
C SER A 171 11.16 11.11 -7.62
N LYS A 172 11.51 10.11 -6.81
CA LYS A 172 11.11 10.05 -5.39
C LYS A 172 11.54 11.27 -4.55
N THR A 173 12.50 12.07 -5.04
CA THR A 173 13.01 13.28 -4.38
C THR A 173 12.51 14.59 -5.00
N THR A 174 12.18 14.61 -6.29
CA THR A 174 11.68 15.84 -6.98
C THR A 174 10.16 15.95 -7.00
N ALA A 175 9.42 14.85 -6.81
CA ALA A 175 7.98 14.88 -6.62
C ALA A 175 7.63 15.00 -5.13
N SER A 176 6.87 16.04 -4.77
CA SER A 176 6.42 16.28 -3.39
C SER A 176 5.14 15.50 -3.07
N ARG A 177 4.88 15.24 -1.78
CA ARG A 177 3.59 14.70 -1.31
C ARG A 177 2.65 15.86 -0.99
N ASN A 178 1.46 15.89 -1.57
CA ASN A 178 0.53 17.00 -1.37
C ASN A 178 -0.53 16.67 -0.29
N LEU A 179 -0.17 16.97 0.97
CA LEU A 179 -1.03 16.74 2.13
C LEU A 179 -2.35 17.53 2.10
N ALA A 180 -2.41 18.67 1.38
CA ALA A 180 -3.63 19.46 1.28
C ALA A 180 -4.65 18.79 0.34
N VAL A 181 -4.18 18.27 -0.80
CA VAL A 181 -4.96 17.43 -1.72
C VAL A 181 -5.43 16.16 -1.01
N GLU A 182 -4.56 15.48 -0.27
CA GLU A 182 -4.93 14.26 0.47
C GLU A 182 -6.01 14.51 1.51
N LYS A 183 -5.91 15.60 2.29
CA LYS A 183 -6.96 16.00 3.24
C LYS A 183 -8.28 16.27 2.53
N ALA A 184 -8.27 17.09 1.49
CA ALA A 184 -9.47 17.40 0.71
C ALA A 184 -10.10 16.12 0.11
N VAL A 185 -9.29 15.21 -0.44
CA VAL A 185 -9.75 13.91 -0.95
C VAL A 185 -10.30 13.01 0.16
N SER A 186 -9.74 13.07 1.38
CA SER A 186 -10.21 12.29 2.53
C SER A 186 -11.57 12.75 3.08
N GLU A 187 -11.93 14.01 2.82
CA GLU A 187 -13.21 14.63 3.19
C GLU A 187 -14.30 14.45 2.12
N LEU A 188 -13.93 14.08 0.89
CA LEU A 188 -14.91 13.80 -0.17
C LEU A 188 -15.87 12.68 0.25
N PRO A 189 -17.15 12.75 -0.15
CA PRO A 189 -18.10 11.68 0.08
C PRO A 189 -17.68 10.39 -0.63
N ALA A 190 -18.19 9.28 -0.13
CA ALA A 190 -18.16 7.97 -0.73
C ALA A 190 -19.32 7.11 -0.20
N GLU A 191 -19.92 6.32 -1.08
CA GLU A 191 -21.02 5.41 -0.73
C GLU A 191 -20.51 4.18 0.03
N CYS A 192 -21.20 3.82 1.12
CA CYS A 192 -21.02 2.55 1.82
C CYS A 192 -21.47 1.36 0.97
N GLN A 193 -20.61 0.34 0.86
CA GLN A 193 -20.87 -0.84 0.03
C GLN A 193 -22.06 -1.70 0.49
N TYR A 194 -22.54 -1.50 1.73
CA TYR A 194 -23.66 -2.24 2.32
C TYR A 194 -24.96 -1.43 2.30
N CYS A 195 -24.96 -0.22 2.84
CA CYS A 195 -26.18 0.59 3.01
C CYS A 195 -26.39 1.69 1.97
N ALA A 196 -25.43 1.89 1.05
CA ALA A 196 -25.41 2.93 0.01
C ALA A 196 -25.56 4.39 0.50
N LYS A 197 -25.45 4.64 1.82
CA LYS A 197 -25.39 6.00 2.39
C LYS A 197 -24.00 6.59 2.16
N GLU A 198 -23.93 7.91 1.97
CA GLU A 198 -22.67 8.64 1.79
C GLU A 198 -22.00 8.95 3.13
N PHE A 199 -20.68 8.76 3.19
CA PHE A 199 -19.84 9.16 4.32
C PHE A 199 -18.54 9.80 3.81
N PRO A 200 -17.90 10.70 4.57
CA PRO A 200 -16.53 11.13 4.30
C PRO A 200 -15.58 9.94 4.26
N ARG A 201 -14.72 9.86 3.23
CA ARG A 201 -13.81 8.71 2.99
C ARG A 201 -12.97 8.32 4.19
N ASN A 202 -12.49 9.29 4.98
CA ASN A 202 -11.72 9.05 6.20
C ASN A 202 -12.50 8.31 7.31
N SER A 203 -13.83 8.26 7.24
CA SER A 203 -14.71 7.62 8.21
C SER A 203 -15.41 6.37 7.67
N LEU A 204 -15.36 6.16 6.35
CA LEU A 204 -16.13 5.11 5.67
C LEU A 204 -15.71 3.71 6.11
N GLU A 205 -14.41 3.47 6.25
CA GLU A 205 -13.86 2.18 6.73
C GLU A 205 -14.39 1.86 8.14
N HIS A 206 -14.30 2.81 9.07
CA HIS A 206 -14.86 2.64 10.42
C HIS A 206 -16.39 2.45 10.41
N HIS A 207 -17.12 3.12 9.50
CA HIS A 207 -18.55 2.85 9.33
C HIS A 207 -18.81 1.42 8.86
N GLU A 208 -18.17 0.98 7.77
CA GLU A 208 -18.33 -0.35 7.19
C GLU A 208 -17.93 -1.47 8.16
N GLU A 209 -16.88 -1.27 8.95
CA GLU A 209 -16.39 -2.25 9.92
C GLU A 209 -17.19 -2.28 11.22
N ALA A 210 -17.59 -1.14 11.80
CA ALA A 210 -18.06 -1.06 13.18
C ALA A 210 -19.50 -0.55 13.35
N MET A 211 -20.00 0.31 12.46
CA MET A 211 -21.26 1.06 12.67
C MET A 211 -22.38 0.69 11.67
N CYS A 212 -22.08 0.00 10.58
CA CYS A 212 -23.06 -0.26 9.53
C CYS A 212 -24.05 -1.38 9.92
N GLU A 213 -25.33 -1.04 9.99
CA GLU A 213 -26.44 -1.97 10.27
C GLU A 213 -26.61 -3.03 9.17
N GLU A 214 -26.18 -2.72 7.94
CA GLU A 214 -26.19 -3.62 6.78
C GLU A 214 -24.91 -4.46 6.65
N ARG A 215 -23.93 -4.31 7.57
CA ARG A 215 -22.66 -5.07 7.54
C ARG A 215 -22.93 -6.56 7.68
N ILE A 216 -22.45 -7.35 6.70
CA ILE A 216 -22.50 -8.82 6.76
C ILE A 216 -21.72 -9.31 7.99
N SER A 217 -22.42 -9.92 8.93
CA SER A 217 -21.92 -10.33 10.24
C SER A 217 -22.28 -11.80 10.51
N SER A 218 -21.49 -12.49 11.33
CA SER A 218 -21.72 -13.90 11.70
C SER A 218 -22.30 -14.03 13.10
N CYS A 219 -23.16 -15.03 13.31
CA CYS A 219 -23.75 -15.35 14.63
C CYS A 219 -22.65 -15.64 15.69
N LYS A 220 -22.88 -15.29 16.96
CA LYS A 220 -21.98 -15.68 18.07
C LYS A 220 -21.74 -17.19 18.18
N TYR A 221 -22.72 -17.99 17.77
CA TYR A 221 -22.67 -19.46 17.74
C TYR A 221 -21.94 -20.03 16.50
N SER A 222 -21.33 -19.19 15.66
CA SER A 222 -20.41 -19.64 14.60
C SER A 222 -19.26 -20.51 15.13
N ARG A 223 -18.81 -20.25 16.37
CA ARG A 223 -17.82 -21.07 17.08
C ARG A 223 -18.24 -22.52 17.33
N ILE A 224 -19.55 -22.81 17.32
CA ILE A 224 -20.13 -24.17 17.43
C ILE A 224 -20.79 -24.60 16.10
N GLY A 225 -20.31 -24.06 14.98
CA GLY A 225 -20.72 -24.47 13.64
C GLY A 225 -21.98 -23.80 13.09
N CYS A 226 -22.45 -22.67 13.65
CA CYS A 226 -23.54 -21.92 13.01
C CYS A 226 -23.07 -21.26 11.70
N PRO A 227 -23.64 -21.62 10.53
CA PRO A 227 -23.21 -21.08 9.24
C PRO A 227 -23.84 -19.72 8.89
N TRP A 228 -24.75 -19.21 9.73
CA TRP A 228 -25.52 -18.00 9.43
C TRP A 228 -24.62 -16.77 9.30
N ARG A 229 -24.81 -16.04 8.21
CA ARG A 229 -24.24 -14.72 7.95
C ARG A 229 -25.34 -13.85 7.33
N GLY A 230 -25.57 -12.67 7.89
CA GLY A 230 -26.60 -11.74 7.43
C GLY A 230 -26.28 -10.30 7.84
N PRO A 231 -27.16 -9.33 7.54
CA PRO A 231 -27.07 -7.96 8.04
C PRO A 231 -26.90 -7.91 9.57
N ASN A 232 -26.19 -6.89 10.05
CA ASN A 232 -25.92 -6.72 11.48
C ASN A 232 -27.22 -6.49 12.29
N HIS A 233 -28.23 -5.88 11.68
CA HIS A 233 -29.54 -5.66 12.32
C HIS A 233 -30.36 -6.96 12.50
N GLU A 234 -30.10 -8.02 11.72
CA GLU A 234 -30.80 -9.32 11.84
C GLU A 234 -30.19 -10.23 12.93
N ILE A 235 -28.99 -9.92 13.45
CA ILE A 235 -28.31 -10.74 14.47
C ILE A 235 -29.20 -11.02 15.69
N PRO A 236 -29.88 -10.05 16.33
CA PRO A 236 -30.64 -10.31 17.55
C PRO A 236 -31.82 -11.27 17.31
N GLU A 237 -32.48 -11.16 16.16
CA GLU A 237 -33.57 -12.04 15.74
C GLU A 237 -33.04 -13.45 15.47
N HIS A 238 -31.95 -13.58 14.71
CA HIS A 238 -31.33 -14.88 14.47
C HIS A 238 -30.84 -15.53 15.77
N GLU A 239 -30.20 -14.78 16.67
CA GLU A 239 -29.64 -15.32 17.91
C GLU A 239 -30.68 -15.82 18.92
N SER A 240 -31.88 -15.23 18.90
CA SER A 240 -33.01 -15.70 19.71
C SER A 240 -33.66 -16.97 19.16
N HIS A 241 -33.57 -17.21 17.84
CA HIS A 241 -34.10 -18.41 17.16
C HIS A 241 -33.01 -19.40 16.72
N CYS A 242 -31.76 -19.22 17.17
CA CYS A 242 -30.65 -20.04 16.71
C CYS A 242 -30.80 -21.48 17.24
N VAL A 243 -30.77 -22.46 16.35
CA VAL A 243 -30.89 -23.89 16.71
C VAL A 243 -29.60 -24.48 17.27
N HIS A 244 -28.44 -23.86 17.00
CA HIS A 244 -27.12 -24.42 17.35
C HIS A 244 -26.85 -24.59 18.86
N PRO A 245 -27.31 -23.72 19.77
CA PRO A 245 -27.20 -23.93 21.22
C PRO A 245 -27.94 -25.17 21.74
N HIS A 246 -28.91 -25.67 20.98
CA HIS A 246 -29.76 -26.82 21.34
C HIS A 246 -29.45 -28.09 20.51
N ARG A 247 -28.42 -28.06 19.66
CA ARG A 247 -27.97 -29.25 18.92
C ARG A 247 -27.30 -30.25 19.84
N THR A 248 -27.29 -31.53 19.43
CA THR A 248 -26.62 -32.57 20.20
C THR A 248 -25.10 -32.40 20.12
N GLY A 249 -24.38 -32.94 21.11
CA GLY A 249 -22.92 -32.95 21.08
C GLY A 249 -22.34 -33.64 19.86
N ALA A 250 -23.04 -34.63 19.28
CA ALA A 250 -22.60 -35.31 18.06
C ALA A 250 -22.58 -34.36 16.85
N ASP A 251 -23.66 -33.60 16.64
CA ASP A 251 -23.79 -32.64 15.53
C ASP A 251 -22.78 -31.48 15.65
N VAL A 252 -22.53 -31.03 16.89
CA VAL A 252 -21.54 -29.97 17.16
C VAL A 252 -20.12 -30.51 16.95
N MET A 253 -19.81 -31.74 17.36
CA MET A 253 -18.51 -32.36 17.13
C MET A 253 -18.19 -32.59 15.65
N GLU A 254 -19.19 -32.82 14.79
CA GLU A 254 -18.97 -32.89 13.34
C GLU A 254 -18.54 -31.52 12.78
N ALA A 255 -19.28 -30.46 13.10
CA ALA A 255 -18.93 -29.11 12.66
C ALA A 255 -17.60 -28.61 13.27
N LEU A 256 -17.29 -28.99 14.51
CA LEU A 256 -16.00 -28.68 15.14
C LEU A 256 -14.83 -29.37 14.44
N ARG A 257 -14.97 -30.60 13.91
CA ARG A 257 -13.87 -31.24 13.14
C ARG A 257 -13.49 -30.43 11.89
N GLU A 258 -14.45 -29.82 11.21
CA GLU A 258 -14.17 -28.96 10.05
C GLU A 258 -13.49 -27.64 10.46
N ILE A 259 -13.89 -27.08 11.61
CA ILE A 259 -13.25 -25.90 12.20
C ILE A 259 -11.82 -26.23 12.63
N ASP A 260 -11.62 -27.32 13.36
CA ASP A 260 -10.33 -27.82 13.83
C ASP A 260 -9.40 -28.18 12.67
N ALA A 261 -9.91 -28.80 11.60
CA ALA A 261 -9.12 -29.09 10.40
C ALA A 261 -8.62 -27.80 9.72
N ARG A 262 -9.46 -26.77 9.63
CA ARG A 262 -9.06 -25.45 9.11
C ARG A 262 -8.07 -24.75 10.05
N THR A 263 -8.30 -24.77 11.35
CA THR A 263 -7.38 -24.21 12.34
C THR A 263 -6.06 -25.00 12.41
N LEU A 264 -6.06 -26.30 12.11
CA LEU A 264 -4.83 -27.09 11.96
C LEU A 264 -4.07 -26.69 10.69
N GLU A 265 -4.77 -26.46 9.57
CA GLU A 265 -4.17 -25.93 8.33
C GLU A 265 -3.54 -24.54 8.56
N GLU A 266 -4.22 -23.66 9.30
CA GLU A 266 -3.68 -22.37 9.76
C GLU A 266 -2.48 -22.55 10.71
N ARG A 267 -2.52 -23.55 11.61
CA ARG A 267 -1.44 -23.87 12.55
C ARG A 267 -0.19 -24.45 11.90
N ARG A 268 -0.32 -25.19 10.79
CA ARG A 268 0.84 -25.69 10.02
C ARG A 268 1.83 -24.59 9.67
N LEU A 269 1.39 -23.34 9.46
CA LEU A 269 2.29 -22.22 9.23
C LEU A 269 3.21 -21.95 10.44
N TYR A 270 2.68 -22.04 11.65
CA TYR A 270 3.45 -21.89 12.89
C TYR A 270 4.31 -23.12 13.16
N ASP A 271 3.79 -24.33 12.96
CA ASP A 271 4.55 -25.57 13.14
C ASP A 271 5.76 -25.62 12.19
N ASN A 272 5.58 -25.29 10.91
CA ASN A 272 6.69 -25.13 9.94
C ASN A 272 7.72 -24.08 10.38
N VAL A 273 7.29 -22.99 11.05
CA VAL A 273 8.22 -21.98 11.59
C VAL A 273 8.97 -22.51 12.81
N PHE A 274 8.34 -23.26 13.70
CA PHE A 274 9.05 -23.93 14.81
C PHE A 274 10.02 -24.99 14.31
N ASP A 275 9.66 -25.79 13.31
CA ASP A 275 10.55 -26.74 12.65
C ASP A 275 11.75 -26.02 12.02
N LEU A 276 11.55 -24.91 11.31
CA LEU A 276 12.64 -24.08 10.78
C LEU A 276 13.56 -23.52 11.87
N LEU A 277 13.01 -23.14 13.03
CA LEU A 277 13.77 -22.66 14.17
C LEU A 277 14.48 -23.78 14.95
N SER A 278 14.14 -25.04 14.69
CA SER A 278 14.77 -26.21 15.33
C SER A 278 16.09 -26.64 14.68
N TYR A 279 16.44 -26.10 13.49
CA TYR A 279 17.68 -26.43 12.81
C TYR A 279 18.92 -25.90 13.55
N GLU A 280 19.94 -26.76 13.71
CA GLU A 280 21.22 -26.45 14.39
C GLU A 280 21.94 -25.21 13.81
N LYS A 281 21.76 -24.94 12.51
CA LYS A 281 22.44 -23.87 11.77
C LYS A 281 21.43 -23.07 10.96
N ILE A 282 21.24 -21.82 11.37
CA ILE A 282 20.38 -20.84 10.69
C ILE A 282 21.22 -19.58 10.45
N THR A 283 21.14 -19.00 9.25
CA THR A 283 21.86 -17.77 8.90
C THR A 283 20.90 -16.73 8.35
N PHE A 284 20.90 -15.53 8.94
CA PHE A 284 20.14 -14.38 8.44
C PHE A 284 21.10 -13.42 7.74
N ASN A 285 20.79 -13.03 6.50
CA ASN A 285 21.62 -12.11 5.72
C ASN A 285 20.76 -10.95 5.23
N ASP A 286 21.07 -9.73 5.63
CA ASP A 286 20.39 -8.55 5.08
C ASP A 286 21.02 -8.19 3.73
N LEU A 287 20.27 -8.42 2.66
CA LEU A 287 20.76 -8.36 1.28
C LEU A 287 20.14 -7.20 0.51
N GLN A 288 20.91 -6.71 -0.45
CA GLN A 288 20.47 -5.70 -1.40
C GLN A 288 20.69 -6.18 -2.83
N MET A 289 19.60 -6.38 -3.56
CA MET A 289 19.58 -6.62 -5.00
C MET A 289 19.86 -5.31 -5.73
N LYS A 290 20.98 -5.27 -6.45
CA LYS A 290 21.39 -4.14 -7.28
C LYS A 290 21.04 -4.41 -8.74
N PRO A 291 20.46 -3.42 -9.45
CA PRO A 291 20.11 -3.59 -10.86
C PRO A 291 21.36 -3.60 -11.76
N TYR A 292 21.38 -4.50 -12.74
CA TYR A 292 22.34 -4.53 -13.84
C TYR A 292 21.62 -4.83 -15.16
N ARG A 293 22.28 -4.60 -16.31
CA ARG A 293 21.72 -4.88 -17.64
C ARG A 293 22.65 -5.73 -18.47
N THR A 294 22.10 -6.40 -19.48
CA THR A 294 22.88 -7.14 -20.49
C THR A 294 23.14 -6.28 -21.73
N ASP A 295 24.27 -6.51 -22.38
CA ASP A 295 24.68 -5.86 -23.63
C ASP A 295 23.94 -6.40 -24.88
N GLU A 296 22.73 -6.95 -24.69
CA GLU A 296 21.83 -7.36 -25.77
C GLU A 296 21.22 -6.12 -26.47
N PHE A 297 20.84 -6.26 -27.74
CA PHE A 297 20.15 -5.21 -28.52
C PHE A 297 18.88 -4.66 -27.85
N ILE A 298 18.28 -5.43 -26.94
CA ILE A 298 17.26 -4.96 -25.99
C ILE A 298 17.86 -5.14 -24.60
N HIS A 299 18.29 -4.04 -23.97
CA HIS A 299 18.90 -4.07 -22.64
C HIS A 299 17.90 -4.53 -21.57
N LYS A 300 18.02 -5.79 -21.15
CA LYS A 300 17.12 -6.36 -20.13
C LYS A 300 17.59 -6.00 -18.73
N LEU A 301 16.64 -5.62 -17.88
CA LEU A 301 16.90 -5.31 -16.47
C LEU A 301 16.89 -6.61 -15.63
N PHE A 302 18.03 -6.86 -14.98
CA PHE A 302 18.22 -7.93 -14.02
C PHE A 302 18.63 -7.34 -12.66
N TYR A 303 18.52 -8.14 -11.60
CA TYR A 303 19.04 -7.79 -10.29
C TYR A 303 19.99 -8.88 -9.77
N GLU A 304 21.07 -8.49 -9.12
CA GLU A 304 22.03 -9.40 -8.46
C GLU A 304 22.41 -8.82 -7.09
N THR A 305 22.60 -9.69 -6.09
CA THR A 305 23.18 -9.27 -4.80
C THR A 305 24.71 -9.24 -4.87
N SER A 306 25.34 -8.46 -3.99
CA SER A 306 26.73 -8.75 -3.63
C SER A 306 26.87 -10.21 -3.15
N ARG A 307 28.07 -10.80 -3.30
CA ARG A 307 28.37 -12.11 -2.72
C ARG A 307 28.23 -12.04 -1.20
N PHE A 308 27.58 -13.03 -0.60
CA PHE A 308 27.38 -13.12 0.85
C PHE A 308 27.81 -14.48 1.39
N GLY A 309 28.18 -14.52 2.67
CA GLY A 309 28.64 -15.73 3.34
C GLY A 309 27.51 -16.40 4.13
N ALA A 310 27.27 -17.68 3.89
CA ALA A 310 26.39 -18.52 4.71
C ALA A 310 26.88 -19.96 4.69
N PHE A 311 26.82 -20.66 5.82
CA PHE A 311 27.27 -22.06 5.95
C PHE A 311 28.71 -22.31 5.42
N ASN A 312 29.64 -21.39 5.70
CA ASN A 312 31.03 -21.37 5.18
C ASN A 312 31.15 -21.34 3.64
N ASN A 313 30.06 -21.04 2.93
CA ASN A 313 29.98 -20.97 1.48
C ASN A 313 29.66 -19.54 1.02
N GLN A 314 30.01 -19.22 -0.23
CA GLN A 314 29.73 -17.94 -0.88
C GLN A 314 28.52 -18.08 -1.81
N TRP A 315 27.57 -17.18 -1.65
CA TRP A 315 26.26 -17.23 -2.32
C TRP A 315 25.96 -15.91 -3.03
N VAL A 316 25.09 -15.98 -4.03
CA VAL A 316 24.52 -14.84 -4.75
C VAL A 316 23.05 -15.11 -5.02
N VAL A 317 22.18 -14.12 -4.85
CA VAL A 317 20.81 -14.18 -5.37
C VAL A 317 20.75 -13.40 -6.68
N LYS A 318 20.24 -14.02 -7.74
CA LYS A 318 19.88 -13.35 -9.00
C LYS A 318 18.37 -13.27 -9.13
N ALA A 319 17.87 -12.21 -9.75
CA ALA A 319 16.46 -12.06 -10.08
C ALA A 319 16.23 -11.50 -11.49
N ARG A 320 15.12 -11.94 -12.09
CA ARG A 320 14.65 -11.59 -13.43
C ARG A 320 13.23 -11.05 -13.34
N ILE A 321 12.89 -10.11 -14.21
CA ILE A 321 11.55 -9.51 -14.29
C ILE A 321 10.75 -10.22 -15.38
N ASN A 322 9.45 -10.39 -15.17
CA ASN A 322 8.48 -10.99 -16.11
C ASN A 322 8.99 -12.29 -16.75
N SER A 323 9.62 -13.15 -15.94
CA SER A 323 10.23 -14.42 -16.38
C SER A 323 11.08 -14.32 -17.68
N ASN A 324 11.79 -13.20 -17.89
CA ASN A 324 12.60 -12.91 -19.09
C ASN A 324 11.79 -12.70 -20.40
N GLN A 325 10.56 -12.17 -20.30
CA GLN A 325 9.74 -11.73 -21.44
C GLN A 325 10.49 -10.73 -22.34
N ARG A 326 10.22 -10.80 -23.65
CA ARG A 326 10.91 -10.00 -24.70
C ARG A 326 10.70 -8.49 -24.56
N ASP A 327 9.57 -8.07 -24.00
CA ASP A 327 9.24 -6.68 -23.67
C ASP A 327 8.39 -6.66 -22.39
N PRO A 328 8.97 -6.35 -21.20
CA PRO A 328 8.26 -6.32 -19.93
C PRO A 328 7.39 -5.05 -19.75
N THR A 329 7.33 -4.17 -20.76
CA THR A 329 6.60 -2.90 -20.69
C THR A 329 5.21 -2.94 -21.34
N GLN A 330 4.85 -4.05 -22.00
CA GLN A 330 3.53 -4.24 -22.63
C GLN A 330 2.42 -4.55 -21.63
N SER A 331 2.77 -4.92 -20.40
CA SER A 331 1.83 -5.09 -19.29
C SER A 331 2.23 -4.23 -18.10
N SER A 332 1.22 -3.82 -17.34
CA SER A 332 1.40 -3.29 -15.99
C SER A 332 1.52 -4.40 -14.94
N GLU A 333 1.06 -5.61 -15.27
CA GLU A 333 1.26 -6.84 -14.48
C GLU A 333 2.72 -7.29 -14.57
N ARG A 334 3.35 -7.44 -13.40
CA ARG A 334 4.77 -7.74 -13.28
C ARG A 334 5.05 -8.70 -12.14
N ASP A 335 5.94 -9.65 -12.42
CA ASP A 335 6.50 -10.58 -11.46
C ASP A 335 8.02 -10.46 -11.40
N ILE A 336 8.58 -10.72 -10.22
CA ILE A 336 10.01 -10.91 -10.02
C ILE A 336 10.21 -12.40 -9.75
N THR A 337 11.05 -13.05 -10.52
CA THR A 337 11.53 -14.42 -10.24
C THR A 337 12.96 -14.35 -9.73
N TYR A 338 13.32 -15.18 -8.76
CA TYR A 338 14.64 -15.20 -8.14
C TYR A 338 15.22 -16.62 -8.06
N GLN A 339 16.54 -16.68 -7.95
CA GLN A 339 17.35 -17.89 -7.95
C GLN A 339 18.47 -17.73 -6.93
N LEU A 340 18.72 -18.76 -6.12
CA LEU A 340 19.87 -18.82 -5.22
C LEU A 340 21.00 -19.57 -5.93
N ILE A 341 22.20 -18.99 -5.92
CA ILE A 341 23.36 -19.49 -6.65
C ILE A 341 24.54 -19.66 -5.69
N LEU A 342 25.07 -20.88 -5.65
CA LEU A 342 26.28 -21.24 -4.93
C LEU A 342 27.52 -20.92 -5.79
N LYS A 343 28.45 -20.14 -5.24
CA LYS A 343 29.71 -19.72 -5.89
C LYS A 343 30.93 -20.47 -5.38
N THR A 344 30.87 -21.10 -4.21
CA THR A 344 31.90 -22.01 -3.71
C THR A 344 31.70 -23.40 -4.33
N LYS A 345 32.78 -24.09 -4.71
CA LYS A 345 32.70 -25.51 -5.10
C LYS A 345 32.45 -26.38 -3.86
N THR A 346 31.45 -27.25 -3.90
CA THR A 346 31.19 -28.23 -2.83
C THR A 346 31.73 -29.61 -3.21
N THR A 347 32.20 -30.36 -2.21
CA THR A 347 32.64 -31.76 -2.34
C THR A 347 31.58 -32.76 -1.88
N TYR A 348 30.47 -32.27 -1.31
CA TYR A 348 29.33 -33.06 -0.85
C TYR A 348 28.02 -32.32 -1.16
N PRO A 349 26.90 -33.03 -1.37
CA PRO A 349 25.59 -32.41 -1.54
C PRO A 349 25.20 -31.56 -0.33
N LEU A 350 24.69 -30.36 -0.58
CA LEU A 350 24.32 -29.39 0.45
C LEU A 350 22.82 -29.08 0.35
N PRO A 351 21.95 -29.81 1.07
CA PRO A 351 20.53 -29.52 1.16
C PRO A 351 20.31 -28.23 1.97
N VAL A 352 19.76 -27.21 1.33
CA VAL A 352 19.49 -25.89 1.95
C VAL A 352 18.00 -25.59 1.86
N TYR A 353 17.43 -25.20 3.00
CA TYR A 353 16.15 -24.52 3.08
C TYR A 353 16.38 -23.02 3.07
N TYR A 354 15.67 -22.29 2.21
CA TYR A 354 15.77 -20.83 2.11
C TYR A 354 14.42 -20.20 1.77
N LEU A 355 14.25 -18.96 2.18
CA LEU A 355 13.09 -18.13 1.90
C LEU A 355 13.51 -16.66 1.89
N ILE A 356 12.73 -15.81 1.24
CA ILE A 356 12.91 -14.35 1.30
C ILE A 356 11.92 -13.75 2.31
N LEU A 357 12.45 -12.87 3.15
CA LEU A 357 11.75 -12.11 4.18
C LEU A 357 11.85 -10.60 3.92
N LYS A 358 10.96 -9.87 4.57
CA LYS A 358 11.07 -8.41 4.72
C LYS A 358 12.36 -8.08 5.48
N GLY A 359 13.24 -7.27 4.89
CA GLY A 359 14.44 -6.78 5.57
C GLY A 359 14.12 -5.80 6.71
N PRO A 360 14.99 -5.65 7.73
CA PRO A 360 14.72 -4.86 8.93
C PRO A 360 14.49 -3.36 8.65
N PHE A 361 15.10 -2.84 7.57
CA PHE A 361 14.96 -1.45 7.13
C PHE A 361 14.17 -1.30 5.82
N GLY A 362 13.55 -2.39 5.33
CA GLY A 362 12.73 -2.39 4.12
C GLY A 362 11.23 -2.33 4.43
N ASP A 363 10.43 -1.75 3.53
CA ASP A 363 8.96 -1.74 3.60
C ASP A 363 8.30 -2.86 2.76
N MET A 364 9.11 -3.70 2.09
CA MET A 364 8.68 -4.79 1.21
C MET A 364 7.62 -5.69 1.86
N LYS A 365 6.50 -5.85 1.16
CA LYS A 365 5.46 -6.83 1.49
C LYS A 365 5.71 -8.12 0.73
N VAL A 366 5.98 -9.21 1.45
CA VAL A 366 6.20 -10.55 0.89
C VAL A 366 5.49 -11.57 1.77
N HIS A 367 4.87 -12.58 1.16
CA HIS A 367 4.28 -13.74 1.83
C HIS A 367 5.31 -14.87 1.84
N PRO A 368 6.04 -15.11 2.95
CA PRO A 368 7.22 -15.97 2.92
C PRO A 368 6.89 -17.39 2.44
N ARG A 369 7.70 -17.92 1.52
CA ARG A 369 7.60 -19.31 1.04
C ARG A 369 8.94 -20.00 1.23
N ILE A 370 8.87 -21.18 1.83
CA ILE A 370 10.02 -22.03 2.10
C ILE A 370 10.34 -22.82 0.83
N HIS A 371 11.57 -22.69 0.34
CA HIS A 371 12.11 -23.47 -0.75
C HIS A 371 13.18 -24.41 -0.20
N ARG A 372 13.25 -25.64 -0.72
CA ARG A 372 14.33 -26.59 -0.47
C ARG A 372 15.02 -26.88 -1.79
N PHE A 373 16.34 -26.80 -1.81
CA PHE A 373 17.16 -27.26 -2.94
C PHE A 373 18.44 -27.94 -2.44
N GLU A 374 18.96 -28.90 -3.19
CA GLU A 374 20.18 -29.63 -2.84
C GLU A 374 21.29 -29.24 -3.82
N PHE A 375 22.23 -28.41 -3.33
CA PHE A 375 23.31 -27.90 -4.16
C PHE A 375 24.44 -28.92 -4.26
N THR A 376 24.89 -29.20 -5.48
CA THR A 376 25.98 -30.16 -5.78
C THR A 376 27.07 -29.49 -6.64
N GLU A 377 28.16 -30.20 -6.93
CA GLU A 377 29.19 -29.69 -7.87
C GLU A 377 28.63 -29.51 -9.30
N GLN A 378 27.61 -30.30 -9.66
CA GLN A 378 26.96 -30.30 -10.98
C GLN A 378 25.79 -29.30 -11.03
N GLU A 379 25.07 -29.14 -9.93
CA GLU A 379 23.93 -28.23 -9.78
C GLU A 379 24.19 -27.21 -8.67
N ASN A 380 24.89 -26.13 -9.02
CA ASN A 380 25.21 -25.02 -8.11
C ASN A 380 24.17 -23.88 -8.17
N GLU A 381 23.07 -24.08 -8.91
CA GLU A 381 22.07 -23.07 -9.25
C GLU A 381 20.67 -23.64 -9.00
N SER A 382 19.87 -23.00 -8.13
CA SER A 382 18.49 -23.43 -7.88
C SER A 382 17.60 -23.25 -9.13
N PRO A 383 16.38 -23.81 -9.15
CA PRO A 383 15.33 -23.33 -10.04
C PRO A 383 15.01 -21.84 -9.78
N TYR A 384 14.36 -21.20 -10.76
CA TYR A 384 13.76 -19.88 -10.56
C TYR A 384 12.41 -20.02 -9.85
N PHE A 385 12.23 -19.24 -8.79
CA PHE A 385 10.98 -19.18 -8.03
C PHE A 385 10.40 -17.77 -8.10
N THR A 386 9.07 -17.65 -8.24
CA THR A 386 8.38 -16.35 -8.17
C THR A 386 8.51 -15.79 -6.75
N LEU A 387 8.96 -14.55 -6.62
CA LEU A 387 8.94 -13.80 -5.38
C LEU A 387 7.48 -13.61 -4.94
N PRO A 388 7.05 -14.14 -3.79
CA PRO A 388 5.64 -14.22 -3.41
C PRO A 388 5.12 -12.88 -2.86
N LEU A 389 5.05 -11.88 -3.74
CA LEU A 389 4.47 -10.58 -3.47
C LEU A 389 2.93 -10.67 -3.35
N PRO A 390 2.27 -9.77 -2.60
CA PRO A 390 0.81 -9.75 -2.48
C PRO A 390 0.10 -9.42 -3.79
N ASP A 391 0.68 -8.52 -4.60
CA ASP A 391 0.11 -8.01 -5.83
C ASP A 391 1.18 -7.41 -6.76
N THR A 392 0.76 -7.04 -7.97
CA THR A 392 1.56 -6.32 -8.97
C THR A 392 1.99 -4.92 -8.51
N ALA A 393 1.21 -4.23 -7.67
CA ALA A 393 1.52 -2.88 -7.23
C ALA A 393 2.75 -2.87 -6.30
N GLU A 394 2.91 -3.91 -5.48
CA GLU A 394 4.13 -4.17 -4.71
C GLU A 394 5.33 -4.42 -5.63
N CYS A 395 5.17 -5.22 -6.71
CA CYS A 395 6.23 -5.42 -7.69
C CYS A 395 6.69 -4.08 -8.29
N ASN A 396 5.75 -3.23 -8.71
CA ASN A 396 6.06 -1.89 -9.22
C ASN A 396 6.71 -0.99 -8.14
N ARG A 397 6.34 -1.11 -6.86
CA ARG A 397 6.99 -0.39 -5.73
C ARG A 397 8.48 -0.72 -5.64
N LEU A 398 8.82 -2.01 -5.75
CA LEU A 398 10.19 -2.52 -5.70
C LEU A 398 11.00 -2.10 -6.94
N LEU A 399 10.42 -2.20 -8.14
CA LEU A 399 11.07 -1.76 -9.39
C LEU A 399 11.32 -0.24 -9.43
N ALA A 400 10.44 0.56 -8.83
CA ALA A 400 10.63 2.00 -8.65
C ALA A 400 11.69 2.37 -7.59
N ALA A 401 12.29 1.41 -6.87
CA ALA A 401 13.39 1.66 -5.95
C ALA A 401 14.76 1.56 -6.65
N LYS A 402 15.75 2.31 -6.14
CA LYS A 402 17.13 2.25 -6.68
C LYS A 402 17.77 0.86 -6.49
N ALA A 403 17.37 0.15 -5.45
CA ALA A 403 17.76 -1.20 -5.13
C ALA A 403 16.66 -1.86 -4.27
N ILE A 404 16.60 -3.19 -4.28
CA ILE A 404 15.60 -3.97 -3.54
C ILE A 404 16.28 -4.56 -2.31
N SER A 405 15.85 -4.15 -1.11
CA SER A 405 16.41 -4.63 0.16
C SER A 405 15.50 -5.70 0.78
N PHE A 406 16.08 -6.84 1.15
CA PHE A 406 15.38 -8.01 1.69
C PHE A 406 16.27 -8.78 2.68
N ARG A 407 15.74 -9.85 3.25
CA ARG A 407 16.45 -10.80 4.11
C ARG A 407 16.24 -12.23 3.61
#